data_AF-A0A7X9B8T7-F1
#
_entry.id   AF-A0A7X9B8T7-F1
#
_cell.length_a   1.000
_cell.length_b   1.000
_cell.length_c   1.000
_cell.angle_alpha   90.00
_cell.angle_beta   90.00
_cell.angle_gamma   90.00
#
_symmetry.space_group_name_H-M   'P 1'
#
loop_
_entity.id
_entity.type
_entity.pdbx_description
1 polymer ?
#
loop_
_entity_poly.entity_id
_entity_poly.type
_entity_poly.pdbx_seq_one_letter_code
_entity_poly.pdbx_strand_id
1 'polypeptide(L)' 'MILLGEVQDGIKAMILAYLVSPYGIPLLTSWLIGKIGQINERLKTI' A
#
# COMPACT_ATOMS: atom_id res chain seq x y z
N MET A 1 12.61 16.80 20.77
CA MET A 1 11.88 15.74 20.03
C MET A 1 12.90 14.87 19.31
N ILE A 2 13.46 13.88 19.99
CA ILE A 2 14.42 12.94 19.37
C ILE A 2 13.64 11.81 18.64
N LEU A 3 12.52 11.39 19.23
CA LEU A 3 11.65 10.33 18.70
C LEU A 3 10.97 10.67 17.36
N LEU A 4 10.69 11.96 17.09
CA LEU A 4 9.96 12.35 15.88
C LEU A 4 10.81 12.20 14.60
N GLY A 5 12.13 12.43 14.71
CA GLY A 5 13.09 12.25 13.61
C GLY A 5 13.32 10.77 13.32
N GLU A 6 13.52 9.96 14.37
CA GLU A 6 13.71 8.51 14.24
C GLU A 6 12.48 7.80 13.66
N VAL A 7 11.26 8.24 14.04
CA VAL A 7 10.02 7.71 13.47
C VAL A 7 9.87 8.09 12.00
N GLN A 8 10.21 9.31 11.61
CA GLN A 8 10.18 9.72 10.19
C GLN A 8 11.14 8.89 9.35
N ASP A 9 12.36 8.66 9.84
CA ASP A 9 13.36 7.89 9.11
C ASP A 9 13.02 6.40 9.08
N GLY A 10 12.41 5.86 10.15
CA GLY A 10 11.85 4.51 10.16
C GLY A 10 10.73 4.32 9.13
N ILE A 11 9.83 5.29 8.98
CA ILE A 11 8.76 5.25 7.97
C ILE A 11 9.35 5.27 6.55
N LYS A 12 10.35 6.14 6.29
CA LYS A 12 11.02 6.17 4.98
C LYS A 12 11.70 4.84 4.66
N ALA A 13 12.42 4.26 5.62
CA ALA A 13 13.08 2.97 5.46
C ALA A 13 12.06 1.84 5.19
N MET A 14 10.92 1.85 5.88
CA MET A 14 9.84 0.88 5.67
C MET A 14 9.23 0.99 4.26
N ILE A 15 8.98 2.21 3.78
CA ILE A 15 8.46 2.45 2.42
C ILE A 15 9.49 1.99 1.37
N LEU A 16 10.78 2.27 1.58
CA LEU A 16 11.85 1.79 0.69
C LEU A 16 11.94 0.26 0.69
N ALA A 17 11.89 -0.37 1.86
CA ALA A 17 11.88 -1.83 1.97
C ALA A 17 10.66 -2.45 1.27
N TYR A 18 9.50 -1.79 1.36
CA TYR A 18 8.30 -2.20 0.65
C TYR A 18 8.43 -2.07 -0.87
N LEU A 19 9.04 -1.00 -1.37
CA LEU A 19 9.25 -0.76 -2.81
C LEU A 19 10.32 -1.67 -3.42
N VAL A 20 11.38 -1.97 -2.67
CA VAL A 20 12.47 -2.85 -3.12
C VAL A 20 12.10 -4.32 -2.98
N SER A 21 11.16 -4.65 -2.09
CA SER A 21 10.64 -6.01 -1.92
C SER A 21 9.99 -6.51 -3.21
N PRO A 22 10.31 -7.74 -3.65
CA PRO A 22 9.68 -8.35 -4.82
C PRO A 22 8.18 -8.60 -4.63
N TYR A 23 7.66 -8.49 -3.39
CA TYR A 23 6.26 -8.75 -3.04
C TYR A 23 5.44 -7.50 -2.71
N GLY A 24 6.08 -6.33 -2.53
CA GLY A 24 5.36 -5.09 -2.18
C GLY A 24 4.40 -4.67 -3.28
N ILE A 25 4.91 -4.48 -4.49
CA ILE A 25 4.10 -4.12 -5.66
C ILE A 25 3.01 -5.18 -5.94
N PRO A 26 3.31 -6.49 -6.03
CA PRO A 26 2.28 -7.50 -6.24
C PRO A 26 1.15 -7.49 -5.20
N LEU A 27 1.48 -7.30 -3.91
CA LEU A 27 0.47 -7.21 -2.86
C LEU A 27 -0.43 -6.00 -3.06
N LEU A 28 0.15 -4.83 -3.36
CA LEU A 28 -0.61 -3.60 -3.61
C LEU A 28 -1.53 -3.75 -4.83
N THR A 29 -1.03 -4.37 -5.90
CA THR A 29 -1.80 -4.65 -7.12
C THR A 29 -2.97 -5.58 -6.85
N SER A 30 -2.76 -6.68 -6.10
CA SER A 30 -3.85 -7.63 -5.78
C SER A 30 -4.96 -6.95 -4.97
N TRP A 31 -4.59 -6.10 -4.01
CA TRP A 31 -5.56 -5.32 -3.22
C TRP A 31 -6.32 -4.31 -4.07
N LEU A 32 -5.63 -3.60 -4.96
CA LEU A 32 -6.24 -2.61 -5.84
C LEU A 32 -7.22 -3.25 -6.81
N ILE A 33 -6.85 -4.37 -7.44
CA ILE A 33 -7.73 -5.13 -8.34
C ILE A 33 -8.98 -5.59 -7.60
N GLY A 34 -8.83 -6.13 -6.39
CA GLY A 34 -9.98 -6.53 -5.57
C GLY A 34 -10.93 -5.38 -5.27
N LYS A 35 -10.38 -4.20 -4.93
CA LYS A 35 -11.19 -3.00 -4.67
C LYS A 35 -11.91 -2.49 -5.92
N ILE A 36 -11.23 -2.47 -7.07
CA ILE A 36 -11.85 -2.11 -8.36
C ILE A 36 -12.97 -3.10 -8.71
N GLY A 37 -12.76 -4.40 -8.50
CA GLY A 37 -13.79 -5.42 -8.69
C GLY A 37 -15.03 -5.16 -7.84
N GLN A 38 -14.85 -4.87 -6.54
CA GLN A 38 -15.97 -4.54 -5.64
C GLN A 38 -16.72 -3.29 -6.09
N ILE A 39 -16.02 -2.26 -6.56
CA ILE A 39 -16.65 -1.04 -7.08
C ILE A 39 -17.45 -1.35 -8.34
N ASN A 40 -16.87 -2.12 -9.27
CA ASN A 40 -17.53 -2.49 -10.51
C ASN A 40 -18.83 -3.27 -10.27
N GLU A 41 -18.81 -4.24 -9.36
CA GLU A 41 -20.01 -4.99 -8.99
C GLU A 41 -21.08 -4.08 -8.39
N ARG A 42 -20.70 -3.13 -7.53
CA ARG A 42 -21.64 -2.14 -7.00
C ARG A 42 -22.25 -1.24 -8.08
N LEU A 43 -21.47 -0.85 -9.08
CA LEU A 43 -21.95 -0.02 -10.20
C LEU A 43 -22.93 -0.78 -11.10
N LYS A 44 -22.73 -2.08 -11.31
CA LYS A 44 -23.66 -2.92 -12.09
C LYS A 44 -25.02 -3.13 -11.41
N THR A 45 -25.08 -2.95 -10.10
CA THR A 45 -26.31 -3.13 -9.32
C THR A 45 -27.18 -1.87 -9.22
N ILE A 46 -26.79 -0.77 -9.87
CA ILE A 46 -27.50 0.52 -9.90
C ILE A 46 -28.04 0.72 -11.31
#